data_AF-X8JGF9-F1
#
_entry.id   AF-X8JGF9-F1
#
_cell.length_a   1.000
_cell.length_b   1.000
_cell.length_c   1.000
_cell.angle_alpha   90.00
_cell.angle_beta   90.00
_cell.angle_gamma   90.00
#
_symmetry.space_group_name_H-M   'P 1'
#
loop_
_entity.id
_entity.type
_entity.pdbx_description
1 polymer ?
#
loop_
_entity_poly.entity_id
_entity_poly.type
_entity_poly.pdbx_seq_one_letter_code
_entity_poly.pdbx_strand_id
1 'polypeptide(L)'
;MTAPEPGLAVATSLSHLESTLPLLERAGFQKIVFEDFYEAFAELIQQVVPAPGKLPLTNESLLEQFQNPEISNSIVVFLRLLTSAYIRLSPEDDFTPFLIHPDTGEMVDVRTFVETFVEATGREADHPQIMALSRALRVRIEVAYLDNSSGKQLEDGTLPIDFVKFSPEGSDEDGTKPVVLLYRPGHYDTLEEKIDP
;
A
#
# COMPACT_ATOMS: atom_id res chain seq x y z
N MET A 1 7.92 15.05 1.41
CA MET A 1 9.17 15.86 1.30
C MET A 1 9.63 16.44 2.64
N THR A 2 9.25 15.83 3.77
CA THR A 2 9.36 16.43 5.12
C THR A 2 10.24 15.61 6.07
N ALA A 3 10.89 14.54 5.57
CA ALA A 3 11.80 13.74 6.36
C ALA A 3 13.02 14.60 6.80
N PRO A 4 13.52 14.44 8.04
CA PRO A 4 14.69 15.19 8.53
C PRO A 4 15.94 14.97 7.66
N GLU A 5 16.10 13.75 7.12
CA GLU A 5 17.20 13.35 6.24
C GLU A 5 16.66 12.70 4.96
N PRO A 6 16.23 13.50 3.96
CA PRO A 6 15.59 12.96 2.75
C PRO A 6 16.47 11.98 1.96
N GLY A 7 17.78 12.23 1.92
CA GLY A 7 18.75 11.35 1.25
C GLY A 7 18.80 9.94 1.85
N LEU A 8 18.87 9.86 3.18
CA LEU A 8 18.87 8.59 3.89
C LEU A 8 17.52 7.88 3.75
N ALA A 9 16.41 8.62 3.87
CA ALA A 9 15.07 8.06 3.70
C ALA A 9 14.88 7.45 2.29
N VAL A 10 15.30 8.16 1.22
CA VAL A 10 15.25 7.63 -0.14
C VAL A 10 16.12 6.39 -0.30
N ALA A 11 17.36 6.42 0.18
CA ALA A 11 18.26 5.27 0.07
C ALA A 11 17.70 4.03 0.79
N THR A 12 17.17 4.21 2.01
CA THR A 12 16.54 3.15 2.80
C THR A 12 15.30 2.60 2.10
N SER A 13 14.42 3.47 1.56
CA SER A 13 13.21 3.07 0.85
C SER A 13 13.53 2.31 -0.44
N LEU A 14 14.50 2.75 -1.23
CA LEU A 14 14.92 2.07 -2.45
C LEU A 14 15.54 0.70 -2.14
N SER A 15 16.41 0.63 -1.13
CA SER A 15 17.00 -0.62 -0.69
C SER A 15 15.95 -1.62 -0.19
N HIS A 16 14.94 -1.14 0.55
CA HIS A 16 13.81 -1.98 0.97
C HIS A 16 12.98 -2.43 -0.23
N LEU A 17 12.62 -1.52 -1.14
CA LEU A 17 11.84 -1.85 -2.33
C LEU A 17 12.55 -2.90 -3.20
N GLU A 18 13.84 -2.73 -3.45
CA GLU A 18 14.67 -3.69 -4.18
C GLU A 18 14.72 -5.05 -3.47
N SER A 19 14.78 -5.07 -2.13
CA SER A 19 14.77 -6.31 -1.35
C SER A 19 13.47 -7.12 -1.49
N THR A 20 12.40 -6.51 -2.02
CA THR A 20 11.13 -7.21 -2.29
C THR A 20 11.13 -7.98 -3.61
N LEU A 21 12.03 -7.69 -4.56
CA LEU A 21 12.04 -8.33 -5.88
C LEU A 21 12.18 -9.87 -5.84
N PRO A 22 13.01 -10.47 -4.95
CA PRO A 22 13.07 -11.92 -4.81
C PRO A 22 11.74 -12.56 -4.39
N LEU A 23 10.84 -11.80 -3.75
CA LEU A 23 9.49 -12.29 -3.40
C LEU A 23 8.67 -12.58 -4.66
N LEU A 24 8.70 -11.67 -5.63
CA LEU A 24 8.01 -11.82 -6.91
C LEU A 24 8.53 -13.04 -7.68
N GLU A 25 9.85 -13.19 -7.77
CA GLU A 25 10.48 -14.32 -8.47
C GLU A 25 10.14 -15.67 -7.81
N ARG A 26 10.18 -15.73 -6.48
CA ARG A 26 9.79 -16.94 -5.71
C ARG A 26 8.33 -17.30 -5.87
N ALA A 27 7.45 -16.31 -6.09
CA ALA A 27 6.04 -16.52 -6.37
C ALA A 27 5.78 -16.96 -7.83
N GLY A 28 6.82 -16.99 -8.67
CA GLY A 28 6.78 -17.46 -10.05
C GLY A 28 6.65 -16.35 -11.10
N PHE A 29 6.71 -15.07 -10.71
CA PHE A 29 6.73 -13.98 -11.67
C PHE A 29 8.11 -13.89 -12.33
N GLN A 30 8.13 -13.82 -13.66
CA GLN A 30 9.37 -13.60 -14.40
C GLN A 30 9.75 -12.12 -14.32
N LYS A 31 11.05 -11.82 -14.20
CA LYS A 31 11.55 -10.44 -14.08
C LYS A 31 10.99 -9.49 -15.15
N ILE A 32 10.96 -9.93 -16.41
CA ILE A 32 10.40 -9.20 -17.56
C ILE A 32 8.94 -8.77 -17.39
N VAL A 33 8.18 -9.40 -16.47
CA VAL A 33 6.78 -9.08 -16.22
C VAL A 33 6.63 -7.89 -15.27
N PHE A 34 7.62 -7.64 -14.39
CA PHE A 34 7.50 -6.62 -13.35
C PHE A 34 8.59 -5.55 -13.38
N GLU A 35 9.68 -5.73 -14.12
CA GLU A 35 10.83 -4.82 -14.06
C GLU A 35 10.48 -3.38 -14.46
N ASP A 36 9.76 -3.17 -15.58
CA ASP A 36 9.35 -1.83 -16.00
C ASP A 36 8.44 -1.15 -14.97
N PHE A 37 7.55 -1.92 -14.31
CA PHE A 37 6.65 -1.40 -13.28
C PHE A 37 7.39 -1.05 -11.99
N TYR A 38 8.39 -1.85 -11.62
CA TYR A 38 9.30 -1.56 -10.52
C TYR A 38 10.12 -0.29 -10.81
N GLU A 39 10.69 -0.17 -12.00
CA GLU A 39 11.51 0.96 -12.40
C GLU A 39 10.73 2.27 -12.30
N ALA A 40 9.48 2.30 -12.78
CA ALA A 40 8.62 3.48 -12.65
C ALA A 40 8.45 3.93 -11.18
N PHE A 41 8.33 3.00 -10.24
CA PHE A 41 8.19 3.33 -8.82
C PHE A 41 9.52 3.78 -8.20
N ALA A 42 10.61 3.04 -8.47
CA ALA A 42 11.94 3.36 -7.98
C ALA A 42 12.40 4.74 -8.46
N GLU A 43 12.15 5.07 -9.73
CA GLU A 43 12.47 6.39 -10.29
C GLU A 43 11.74 7.52 -9.58
N LEU A 44 10.44 7.36 -9.26
CA LEU A 44 9.67 8.37 -8.55
C LEU A 44 10.21 8.59 -7.12
N ILE A 45 10.56 7.51 -6.41
CA ILE A 45 11.19 7.60 -5.08
C ILE A 45 12.54 8.32 -5.18
N GLN A 46 13.36 7.99 -6.18
CA GLN A 46 14.67 8.58 -6.37
C GLN A 46 14.61 10.11 -6.62
N GLN A 47 13.55 10.59 -7.27
CA GLN A 47 13.34 12.00 -7.58
C GLN A 47 13.02 12.88 -6.35
N VAL A 48 12.68 12.28 -5.20
CA VAL A 48 12.46 13.01 -3.94
C VAL A 48 13.72 13.78 -3.51
N VAL A 49 14.91 13.27 -3.86
CA VAL A 49 16.19 13.94 -3.60
C VAL A 49 16.69 14.58 -4.89
N PRO A 50 17.15 15.86 -4.87
CA PRO A 50 17.67 16.52 -6.05
C PRO A 50 18.85 15.75 -6.67
N ALA A 51 18.84 15.60 -7.99
CA ALA A 51 19.94 14.99 -8.74
C ALA A 51 20.48 15.97 -9.79
N PRO A 52 21.81 15.96 -10.09
CA PRO A 52 22.38 16.83 -11.11
C PRO A 52 21.68 16.68 -12.47
N GLY A 53 21.19 17.79 -13.04
CA GLY A 53 20.52 17.80 -14.34
C GLY A 53 19.06 17.34 -14.32
N LYS A 54 18.48 17.04 -13.15
CA LYS A 54 17.05 16.76 -12.99
C LYS A 54 16.40 17.84 -12.12
N LEU A 55 15.16 18.20 -12.45
CA LEU A 55 14.37 19.06 -11.57
C LEU A 55 14.02 18.26 -10.31
N PRO A 56 14.12 18.84 -9.11
CA PRO A 56 13.68 18.18 -7.89
C PRO A 56 12.16 17.98 -7.95
N LEU A 57 11.69 16.85 -7.43
CA LEU A 57 10.27 16.62 -7.27
C LEU A 57 9.69 17.69 -6.33
N THR A 58 8.67 18.41 -6.79
CA THR A 58 7.79 19.28 -5.99
C THR A 58 6.44 18.61 -5.75
N ASN A 59 5.63 19.14 -4.83
CA ASN A 59 4.28 18.61 -4.58
C ASN A 59 3.42 18.64 -5.84
N GLU A 60 3.54 19.71 -6.64
CA GLU A 60 2.82 19.87 -7.92
C GLU A 60 3.28 18.81 -8.92
N SER A 61 4.59 18.67 -9.12
CA SER A 61 5.11 17.65 -10.04
C SER A 61 4.78 16.23 -9.57
N LEU A 62 4.79 15.95 -8.26
CA LEU A 62 4.38 14.65 -7.73
C LEU A 62 2.92 14.36 -8.04
N LEU A 63 2.04 15.36 -7.86
CA LEU A 63 0.63 15.23 -8.23
C LEU A 63 0.47 14.97 -9.73
N GLU A 64 1.22 15.69 -10.59
CA GLU A 64 1.21 15.45 -12.04
C GLU A 64 1.64 14.02 -12.39
N GLN A 65 2.66 13.48 -11.72
CA GLN A 65 3.11 12.09 -11.91
C GLN A 65 2.01 11.10 -11.50
N PHE A 66 1.34 11.30 -10.36
CA PHE A 66 0.23 10.44 -9.93
C PHE A 66 -1.04 10.60 -10.77
N GLN A 67 -1.20 11.71 -11.47
CA GLN A 67 -2.28 11.93 -12.44
C GLN A 67 -1.94 11.45 -13.86
N ASN A 68 -0.68 11.12 -14.14
CA ASN A 68 -0.28 10.48 -15.38
C ASN A 68 -0.71 9.00 -15.36
N PRO A 69 -1.63 8.56 -16.26
CA PRO A 69 -2.14 7.20 -16.23
C PRO A 69 -1.08 6.12 -16.42
N GLU A 70 -0.03 6.39 -17.22
CA GLU A 70 1.03 5.40 -17.47
C GLU A 70 1.85 5.15 -16.20
N ILE A 71 2.28 6.22 -15.55
CA ILE A 71 3.15 6.14 -14.36
C ILE A 71 2.36 5.65 -13.15
N SER A 72 1.18 6.24 -12.92
CA SER A 72 0.29 5.86 -11.83
C SER A 72 -0.14 4.39 -11.92
N ASN A 73 -0.59 3.93 -13.10
CA ASN A 73 -0.99 2.53 -13.26
C ASN A 73 0.19 1.57 -13.17
N SER A 74 1.38 1.95 -13.65
CA SER A 74 2.59 1.12 -13.53
C SER A 74 2.94 0.85 -12.08
N ILE A 75 2.94 1.89 -11.24
CA ILE A 75 3.18 1.76 -9.80
C ILE A 75 2.11 0.87 -9.17
N VAL A 76 0.82 1.08 -9.49
CA VAL A 76 -0.28 0.26 -8.97
C VAL A 76 -0.14 -1.21 -9.36
N VAL A 77 0.26 -1.50 -10.60
CA VAL A 77 0.48 -2.89 -11.06
C VAL A 77 1.63 -3.53 -10.29
N PHE A 78 2.76 -2.83 -10.12
CA PHE A 78 3.86 -3.36 -9.30
C PHE A 78 3.40 -3.72 -7.88
N LEU A 79 2.68 -2.80 -7.22
CA LEU A 79 2.17 -3.02 -5.86
C LEU A 79 1.18 -4.19 -5.78
N ARG A 80 0.34 -4.38 -6.81
CA ARG A 80 -0.58 -5.53 -6.92
C ARG A 80 0.18 -6.85 -7.06
N LEU A 81 1.18 -6.91 -7.93
CA LEU A 81 2.01 -8.10 -8.10
C LEU A 81 2.76 -8.44 -6.81
N LEU A 82 3.31 -7.42 -6.12
CA LEU A 82 3.99 -7.60 -4.85
C LEU A 82 3.05 -8.15 -3.78
N THR A 83 1.83 -7.59 -3.69
CA THR A 83 0.79 -8.05 -2.77
C THR A 83 0.41 -9.51 -3.05
N SER A 84 0.20 -9.86 -4.32
CA SER A 84 -0.07 -11.24 -4.76
C SER A 84 1.06 -12.18 -4.35
N ALA A 85 2.31 -11.82 -4.64
CA ALA A 85 3.48 -12.61 -4.27
C ALA A 85 3.59 -12.84 -2.76
N TYR A 86 3.31 -11.81 -1.96
CA TYR A 86 3.32 -11.93 -0.50
C TYR A 86 2.26 -12.91 0.01
N ILE A 87 1.01 -12.78 -0.47
CA ILE A 87 -0.07 -13.69 -0.08
C ILE A 87 0.25 -15.14 -0.49
N ARG A 88 0.73 -15.35 -1.72
CA ARG A 88 1.08 -16.70 -2.24
C ARG A 88 2.17 -17.41 -1.43
N LEU A 89 3.13 -16.66 -0.88
CA LEU A 89 4.31 -17.20 -0.20
C LEU A 89 4.18 -17.23 1.33
N SER A 90 3.12 -16.66 1.88
CA SER A 90 2.84 -16.69 3.30
C SER A 90 2.31 -18.07 3.73
N PRO A 91 2.48 -18.48 5.00
CA PRO A 91 1.83 -19.66 5.54
C PRO A 91 0.32 -19.66 5.26
N GLU A 92 -0.25 -20.82 4.91
CA GLU A 92 -1.67 -20.91 4.51
C GLU A 92 -2.61 -20.31 5.57
N ASP A 93 -2.32 -20.55 6.85
CA ASP A 93 -3.15 -20.09 7.97
C ASP A 93 -3.19 -18.56 8.13
N ASP A 94 -2.24 -17.82 7.57
CA ASP A 94 -2.16 -16.36 7.71
C ASP A 94 -3.25 -15.63 6.91
N PHE A 95 -3.60 -16.17 5.74
CA PHE A 95 -4.53 -15.53 4.80
C PHE A 95 -5.77 -16.35 4.49
N THR A 96 -5.65 -17.68 4.38
CA THR A 96 -6.74 -18.56 3.94
C THR A 96 -8.07 -18.32 4.67
N PRO A 97 -8.10 -18.10 6.01
CA PRO A 97 -9.35 -17.82 6.73
C PRO A 97 -10.10 -16.55 6.28
N PHE A 98 -9.43 -15.66 5.55
CA PHE A 98 -9.94 -14.34 5.17
C PHE A 98 -10.15 -14.19 3.65
N LEU A 99 -9.85 -15.21 2.85
CA LEU A 99 -9.98 -15.16 1.39
C LEU A 99 -11.41 -15.47 0.97
N ILE A 100 -12.24 -14.44 0.98
CA ILE A 100 -13.67 -14.52 0.68
C ILE A 100 -13.96 -13.81 -0.64
N HIS A 101 -14.80 -14.42 -1.48
CA HIS A 101 -15.28 -13.79 -2.71
C HIS A 101 -16.15 -12.58 -2.36
N PRO A 102 -15.83 -11.37 -2.85
CA PRO A 102 -16.53 -10.14 -2.45
C PRO A 102 -18.03 -10.17 -2.80
N ASP A 103 -18.39 -10.73 -3.96
CA ASP A 103 -19.80 -10.77 -4.39
C ASP A 103 -20.62 -11.94 -3.81
N THR A 104 -20.03 -13.13 -3.61
CA THR A 104 -20.79 -14.34 -3.21
C THR A 104 -20.66 -14.66 -1.73
N GLY A 105 -19.64 -14.12 -1.04
CA GLY A 105 -19.34 -14.44 0.36
C GLY A 105 -18.76 -15.84 0.57
N GLU A 106 -18.40 -16.55 -0.51
CA GLU A 106 -17.83 -17.90 -0.43
C GLU A 106 -16.31 -17.87 -0.24
N MET A 107 -15.75 -18.90 0.41
CA MET A 107 -14.31 -19.06 0.54
C MET A 107 -13.67 -19.35 -0.82
N VAL A 108 -12.52 -18.73 -1.07
CA VAL A 108 -11.74 -18.85 -2.31
C VAL A 108 -10.34 -19.32 -1.96
N ASP A 109 -9.78 -20.22 -2.76
CA ASP A 109 -8.39 -20.63 -2.57
C ASP A 109 -7.41 -19.49 -2.87
N VAL A 110 -6.21 -19.57 -2.30
CA VAL A 110 -5.17 -18.53 -2.42
C VAL A 110 -4.92 -18.14 -3.88
N ARG A 111 -4.79 -19.13 -4.77
CA ARG A 111 -4.45 -18.87 -6.16
C ARG A 111 -5.57 -18.14 -6.87
N THR A 112 -6.81 -18.63 -6.75
CA THR A 112 -7.96 -17.97 -7.37
C THR A 112 -8.14 -16.55 -6.83
N PHE A 113 -7.92 -16.35 -5.52
CA PHE A 113 -8.05 -15.04 -4.90
C PHE A 113 -7.07 -14.02 -5.47
N VAL A 114 -5.78 -14.37 -5.50
CA VAL A 114 -4.74 -13.43 -5.97
C VAL A 114 -4.85 -13.13 -7.46
N GLU A 115 -5.17 -14.13 -8.30
CA GLU A 115 -5.33 -13.93 -9.75
C GLU A 115 -6.56 -13.06 -10.06
N THR A 116 -7.66 -13.20 -9.30
CA THR A 116 -8.95 -12.56 -9.62
C THR A 116 -9.15 -11.21 -8.93
N PHE A 117 -8.71 -11.09 -7.67
CA PHE A 117 -9.03 -9.94 -6.80
C PHE A 117 -7.82 -9.09 -6.42
N VAL A 118 -6.60 -9.55 -6.69
CA VAL A 118 -5.37 -8.80 -6.37
C VAL A 118 -4.68 -8.32 -7.64
N GLU A 119 -4.34 -9.22 -8.55
CA GLU A 119 -3.59 -8.90 -9.78
C GLU A 119 -4.43 -8.12 -10.80
N ALA A 120 -5.71 -8.45 -10.93
CA ALA A 120 -6.61 -7.75 -11.84
C ALA A 120 -6.77 -6.26 -11.45
N THR A 121 -6.51 -5.36 -12.41
CA THR A 121 -6.71 -3.92 -12.21
C THR A 121 -8.18 -3.57 -12.02
N GLY A 122 -8.47 -2.52 -11.25
CA GLY A 122 -9.84 -2.06 -10.99
C GLY A 122 -10.60 -2.89 -9.95
N ARG A 123 -9.92 -3.83 -9.27
CA ARG A 123 -10.45 -4.53 -8.09
C ARG A 123 -10.11 -3.77 -6.81
N GLU A 124 -11.08 -3.64 -5.92
CA GLU A 124 -10.89 -3.01 -4.62
C GLU A 124 -9.99 -3.85 -3.71
N ALA A 125 -9.22 -3.18 -2.85
CA ALA A 125 -8.43 -3.81 -1.82
C ALA A 125 -9.22 -3.85 -0.51
N ASP A 126 -9.15 -4.99 0.17
CA ASP A 126 -9.72 -5.18 1.50
C ASP A 126 -8.61 -5.62 2.46
N HIS A 127 -8.98 -6.01 3.67
CA HIS A 127 -8.10 -6.39 4.77
C HIS A 127 -6.92 -7.30 4.36
N PRO A 128 -7.08 -8.42 3.62
CA PRO A 128 -5.95 -9.28 3.28
C PRO A 128 -4.94 -8.58 2.36
N GLN A 129 -5.39 -7.77 1.38
CA GLN A 129 -4.49 -7.03 0.51
C GLN A 129 -3.73 -5.93 1.25
N ILE A 130 -4.42 -5.17 2.11
CA ILE A 130 -3.80 -4.09 2.90
C ILE A 130 -2.76 -4.66 3.87
N MET A 131 -3.09 -5.76 4.55
CA MET A 131 -2.17 -6.46 5.45
C MET A 131 -0.94 -6.99 4.72
N ALA A 132 -1.13 -7.65 3.58
CA ALA A 132 -0.03 -8.17 2.78
C ALA A 132 0.89 -7.05 2.27
N LEU A 133 0.33 -5.96 1.75
CA LEU A 133 1.11 -4.84 1.24
C LEU A 133 1.88 -4.13 2.36
N SER A 134 1.23 -3.88 3.50
CA SER A 134 1.85 -3.29 4.69
C SER A 134 3.06 -4.09 5.15
N ARG A 135 2.92 -5.43 5.23
CA ARG A 135 4.01 -6.31 5.65
C ARG A 135 5.11 -6.43 4.60
N ALA A 136 4.76 -6.51 3.31
CA ALA A 136 5.72 -6.62 2.22
C ALA A 136 6.63 -5.39 2.10
N LEU A 137 6.04 -4.19 2.22
CA LEU A 137 6.78 -2.92 2.13
C LEU A 137 7.34 -2.43 3.47
N ARG A 138 6.97 -3.10 4.57
CA ARG A 138 7.25 -2.64 5.94
C ARG A 138 6.72 -1.23 6.23
N VAL A 139 5.53 -0.92 5.72
CA VAL A 139 4.86 0.37 5.93
C VAL A 139 3.68 0.19 6.85
N ARG A 140 3.56 1.04 7.88
CA ARG A 140 2.38 1.08 8.76
C ARG A 140 1.23 1.77 8.04
N ILE A 141 0.06 1.14 8.04
CA ILE A 141 -1.18 1.68 7.46
C ILE A 141 -2.24 1.67 8.56
N GLU A 142 -2.93 2.79 8.77
CA GLU A 142 -4.09 2.86 9.64
C GLU A 142 -5.32 3.23 8.79
N VAL A 143 -6.41 2.48 8.93
CA VAL A 143 -7.64 2.72 8.16
C VAL A 143 -8.74 3.13 9.13
N ALA A 144 -9.22 4.35 8.97
CA ALA A 144 -10.40 4.90 9.62
C ALA A 144 -11.66 4.44 8.86
N TYR A 145 -12.47 3.58 9.49
CA TYR A 145 -13.72 3.12 8.91
C TYR A 145 -14.84 4.12 9.24
N LEU A 146 -15.37 4.77 8.20
CA LEU A 146 -16.57 5.59 8.31
C LEU A 146 -17.79 4.78 7.89
N ASP A 147 -18.10 3.78 8.70
CA ASP A 147 -19.38 3.09 8.62
C ASP A 147 -20.18 3.34 9.91
N ASN A 148 -21.50 3.27 9.83
CA ASN A 148 -22.36 3.46 11.02
C ASN A 148 -22.33 2.24 11.96
N SER A 149 -21.29 1.39 11.91
CA SER A 149 -21.26 0.11 12.63
C SER A 149 -20.81 0.25 14.10
N SER A 150 -20.03 1.30 14.41
CA SER A 150 -19.37 1.53 15.71
C SER A 150 -20.32 2.02 16.83
N GLY A 151 -21.62 2.19 16.55
CA GLY A 151 -22.65 2.31 17.58
C GLY A 151 -22.98 3.73 18.04
N LYS A 152 -23.23 3.89 19.36
CA LYS A 152 -23.96 5.03 19.95
C LYS A 152 -23.22 6.35 19.76
N GLN A 153 -23.97 7.38 19.39
CA GLN A 153 -23.52 8.77 19.27
C GLN A 153 -22.79 9.22 20.55
N LEU A 154 -21.61 9.84 20.38
CA LEU A 154 -20.83 10.46 21.44
C LEU A 154 -21.57 11.66 22.04
N GLU A 155 -21.12 12.14 23.20
CA GLU A 155 -21.78 13.23 23.94
C GLU A 155 -21.88 14.55 23.13
N ASP A 156 -21.00 14.74 22.16
CA ASP A 156 -20.95 15.90 21.27
C ASP A 156 -21.82 15.74 19.99
N GLY A 157 -22.50 14.61 19.83
CA GLY A 157 -23.31 14.33 18.65
C GLY A 157 -22.54 13.67 17.48
N THR A 158 -21.26 13.35 17.64
CA THR A 158 -20.48 12.65 16.61
C THR A 158 -20.55 11.12 16.75
N LEU A 159 -20.19 10.38 15.70
CA LEU A 159 -20.04 8.93 15.77
C LEU A 159 -18.57 8.57 16.01
N PRO A 160 -18.27 7.56 16.83
CA PRO A 160 -16.91 7.07 16.98
C PRO A 160 -16.40 6.50 15.66
N ILE A 161 -15.15 6.82 15.30
CA ILE A 161 -14.48 6.26 14.12
C ILE A 161 -13.58 5.12 14.58
N ASP A 162 -13.78 3.94 14.00
CA ASP A 162 -12.94 2.77 14.28
C ASP A 162 -11.70 2.79 13.40
N PHE A 163 -10.53 2.64 14.03
CA PHE A 163 -9.24 2.56 13.33
C PHE A 163 -8.73 1.13 13.35
N VAL A 164 -8.55 0.54 12.17
CA VAL A 164 -7.86 -0.74 12.00
C VAL A 164 -6.41 -0.47 11.65
N LYS A 165 -5.49 -1.09 12.38
CA LYS A 165 -4.05 -0.88 12.24
C LYS A 165 -3.40 -2.07 11.57
N PHE A 166 -2.69 -1.79 10.49
CA PHE A 166 -1.87 -2.74 9.76
C PHE A 166 -0.41 -2.36 9.97
N SER A 167 0.26 -3.12 10.82
CA SER A 167 1.66 -2.91 11.17
C SER A 167 2.48 -4.14 10.81
N PRO A 168 3.67 -3.97 10.21
CA PRO A 168 4.67 -5.03 10.14
C PRO A 168 5.12 -5.42 11.55
N GLU A 169 5.50 -6.68 11.74
CA GLU A 169 6.01 -7.17 13.02
C GLU A 169 7.26 -6.36 13.44
N GLY A 170 7.29 -5.92 14.70
CA GLY A 170 8.41 -5.14 15.26
C GLY A 170 8.46 -3.66 14.84
N SER A 171 7.44 -3.13 14.16
CA SER A 171 7.41 -1.75 13.65
C SER A 171 6.95 -0.68 14.65
N ASP A 172 6.54 -1.06 15.86
CA ASP A 172 6.11 -0.11 16.90
C ASP A 172 7.28 0.74 17.42
N GLU A 173 8.53 0.32 17.19
CA GLU A 173 9.74 0.98 17.73
C GLU A 173 10.44 1.91 16.72
N ASP A 174 10.08 1.89 15.43
CA ASP A 174 10.86 2.54 14.37
C ASP A 174 10.50 4.03 14.15
N GLY A 175 9.56 4.56 14.92
CA GLY A 175 9.19 5.99 14.92
C GLY A 175 8.56 6.54 13.62
N THR A 176 8.37 5.72 12.60
CA THR A 176 7.84 6.11 11.27
C THR A 176 6.33 6.31 11.31
N LYS A 177 5.81 7.52 11.02
CA LYS A 177 4.35 7.77 11.04
C LYS A 177 3.61 6.84 10.07
N PRO A 178 2.44 6.28 10.45
CA PRO A 178 1.65 5.46 9.55
C PRO A 178 1.03 6.30 8.41
N VAL A 179 0.76 5.65 7.29
CA VAL A 179 -0.14 6.19 6.26
C VAL A 179 -1.55 6.02 6.77
N VAL A 180 -2.29 7.12 6.95
CA VAL A 180 -3.65 7.08 7.45
C VAL A 180 -4.64 7.22 6.29
N LEU A 181 -5.56 6.26 6.19
CA LEU A 181 -6.58 6.20 5.14
C LEU A 181 -7.96 6.34 5.76
N LEU A 182 -8.88 6.99 5.04
CA LEU A 182 -10.31 6.97 5.31
C LEU A 182 -10.97 5.97 4.37
N TYR A 183 -11.64 4.96 4.93
CA TYR A 183 -12.47 4.04 4.17
C TYR A 183 -13.94 4.45 4.20
N ARG A 184 -14.54 4.45 3.02
CA ARG A 184 -15.99 4.50 2.79
C ARG A 184 -16.33 3.35 1.83
N PRO A 185 -17.55 2.78 1.84
CA PRO A 185 -17.89 1.69 0.93
C PRO A 185 -17.49 1.98 -0.52
N GLY A 186 -16.53 1.20 -1.03
CA GLY A 186 -15.98 1.32 -2.39
C GLY A 186 -14.90 2.39 -2.61
N HIS A 187 -14.39 3.04 -1.55
CA HIS A 187 -13.49 4.19 -1.72
C HIS A 187 -12.50 4.38 -0.55
N TYR A 188 -11.24 4.69 -0.88
CA TYR A 188 -10.20 5.07 0.07
C TYR A 188 -9.67 6.47 -0.25
N ASP A 189 -9.54 7.31 0.78
CA ASP A 189 -8.89 8.63 0.71
C ASP A 189 -7.73 8.71 1.71
N THR A 190 -6.72 9.53 1.43
CA THR A 190 -5.64 9.83 2.39
C THR A 190 -6.12 10.85 3.43
N LEU A 191 -5.85 10.59 4.71
CA LEU A 191 -6.06 11.55 5.79
C LEU A 191 -4.72 12.17 6.20
N GLU A 192 -4.70 13.49 6.29
CA GLU A 192 -3.55 14.26 6.78
C GLU A 192 -3.87 14.85 8.14
N GLU A 193 -2.90 14.76 9.05
CA GLU A 193 -2.99 15.40 10.36
C GLU A 193 -2.97 16.92 10.14
N LYS A 194 -3.98 17.62 10.67
CA LYS A 194 -4.01 19.08 10.60
C LYS A 194 -2.86 19.63 11.44
N ILE A 195 -1.88 20.23 10.78
CA ILE A 195 -0.84 21.00 11.46
C ILE A 195 -1.50 22.32 11.87
N ASP A 196 -1.77 22.51 13.16
CA ASP A 196 -2.24 23.79 13.66
C ASP A 196 -1.15 24.88 13.42
N PRO A 197 -1.55 26.07 12.94
CA PRO A 197 -0.63 27.13 12.51
C PRO A 197 0.15 27.80 13.65
#